data_AF-A0A350I8G8-F1
#
_entry.id   AF-A0A350I8G8-F1
#
_cell.length_a   1.000
_cell.length_b   1.000
_cell.length_c   1.000
_cell.angle_alpha   90.00
_cell.angle_beta   90.00
_cell.angle_gamma   90.00
#
_symmetry.space_group_name_H-M   'P 1'
#
loop_
_entity.id
_entity.type
_entity.pdbx_description
1 polymer ?
#
loop_
_entity_poly.entity_id
_entity_poly.type
_entity_poly.pdbx_seq_one_letter_code
_entity_poly.pdbx_strand_id
1 'polypeptide(L)'
;YSTSVGARIHLSTRYHMSPKLTLGTNYYRASNTINSRYLLSVNCQYKTLPWLSIGTGYGISSNSPILIPLNTMFHIGFVDFYMSTENILSGFSITKSNVSSVKLGLQLGF
;
A
#
# COMPACT_ATOMS: atom_id res chain seq x y z
N TYR A 1 -21.76 28.08 5.63
CA TYR A 1 -21.18 26.74 5.38
C TYR A 1 -19.87 26.92 4.61
N SER A 2 -18.73 26.67 5.25
CA SER A 2 -17.42 26.76 4.59
C SER A 2 -17.12 25.42 3.91
N THR A 3 -17.17 25.37 2.58
CA THR A 3 -16.73 24.24 1.77
C THR A 3 -15.21 24.28 1.61
N SER A 4 -14.48 24.08 2.70
CA SER A 4 -13.05 23.83 2.63
C SER A 4 -12.83 22.48 1.93
N VAL A 5 -12.54 22.52 0.63
CA VAL A 5 -12.16 21.36 -0.17
C VAL A 5 -10.89 20.78 0.43
N GLY A 6 -11.00 19.60 1.01
CA GLY A 6 -9.86 18.94 1.65
C GLY A 6 -8.77 18.61 0.64
N ALA A 7 -7.54 19.02 0.93
CA ALA A 7 -6.39 18.72 0.07
C ALA A 7 -5.97 17.26 0.26
N ARG A 8 -5.74 16.56 -0.86
CA ARG A 8 -5.12 15.22 -0.87
C ARG A 8 -3.78 15.29 -1.55
N ILE A 9 -2.74 14.89 -0.83
CA ILE A 9 -1.36 14.85 -1.32
C ILE A 9 -0.94 13.38 -1.36
N HIS A 10 -0.48 12.94 -2.52
CA HIS A 10 0.12 11.63 -2.72
C HIS A 10 1.53 11.83 -3.26
N LEU A 11 2.53 11.33 -2.54
CA LEU A 11 3.92 11.29 -2.96
C LEU A 11 4.36 9.82 -2.95
N SER A 12 4.86 9.33 -4.07
CA SER A 12 5.38 7.96 -4.16
C SER A 12 6.74 7.97 -4.83
N THR A 13 7.73 7.35 -4.20
CA THR A 13 9.04 7.10 -4.80
C THR A 13 9.19 5.61 -5.05
N ARG A 14 9.82 5.26 -6.18
CA ARG A 14 10.20 3.88 -6.50
C ARG A 14 11.65 3.88 -6.96
N TYR A 15 12.43 2.96 -6.44
CA TYR A 15 13.83 2.75 -6.76
C TYR A 15 14.04 1.30 -7.18
N HIS A 16 14.44 1.13 -8.44
CA HIS A 16 14.79 -0.18 -9.00
C HIS A 16 16.22 -0.54 -8.58
N MET A 17 16.34 -1.24 -7.45
CA MET A 17 17.64 -1.66 -6.93
C MET A 17 18.28 -2.73 -7.83
N SER A 18 17.46 -3.58 -8.46
CA SER A 18 17.88 -4.54 -9.47
C SER A 18 16.71 -4.87 -10.41
N PRO A 19 16.92 -5.62 -11.51
CA PRO A 19 15.83 -6.07 -12.38
C PRO A 19 14.76 -6.91 -11.66
N LYS A 20 15.09 -7.47 -10.50
CA LYS A 20 14.18 -8.28 -9.68
C LYS A 20 13.72 -7.61 -8.41
N LEU A 21 14.33 -6.50 -7.97
CA LEU A 21 14.04 -5.89 -6.66
C LEU A 21 13.72 -4.41 -6.84
N THR A 22 12.53 -4.02 -6.40
CA THR A 22 12.09 -2.63 -6.36
C THR A 22 11.75 -2.24 -4.93
N LEU A 23 12.33 -1.15 -4.47
CA LEU A 23 11.97 -0.52 -3.20
C LEU A 23 11.13 0.71 -3.50
N GLY A 24 10.26 1.09 -2.58
CA GLY A 24 9.52 2.32 -2.71
C GLY A 24 9.07 2.87 -1.37
N THR A 25 8.69 4.13 -1.40
CA THR A 25 8.07 4.78 -0.25
C THR A 25 6.85 5.54 -0.72
N ASN A 26 5.79 5.54 0.09
CA ASN A 26 4.60 6.31 -0.19
C ASN A 26 4.28 7.19 1.01
N TYR A 27 3.96 8.43 0.73
CA TYR A 27 3.39 9.35 1.67
C TYR A 27 2.04 9.80 1.14
N TYR A 28 1.00 9.61 1.93
CA TYR A 28 -0.33 10.10 1.65
C TYR A 28 -0.79 10.97 2.81
N ARG A 29 -1.36 12.13 2.48
CA ARG A 29 -2.02 13.02 3.45
C ARG A 29 -3.34 13.48 2.87
N ALA A 30 -4.42 13.26 3.60
CA ALA A 30 -5.70 13.89 3.34
C ALA A 30 -6.01 14.84 4.50
N SER A 31 -6.15 16.12 4.20
CA SER A 31 -6.58 17.11 5.19
C SER A 31 -8.05 17.44 4.95
N ASN A 32 -8.92 16.80 5.74
CA ASN A 32 -10.31 17.24 5.88
C ASN A 32 -10.45 17.92 7.24
N THR A 33 -11.26 18.98 7.33
CA THR A 33 -11.53 19.77 8.54
C THR A 33 -11.98 18.92 9.74
N ILE A 34 -12.54 17.72 9.49
CA ILE A 34 -13.07 16.82 10.51
C ILE A 34 -12.20 15.56 10.69
N ASN A 35 -11.40 15.17 9.68
CA ASN A 35 -10.72 13.87 9.71
C ASN A 35 -9.46 13.92 8.84
N SER A 36 -8.41 14.53 9.38
CA SER A 36 -7.10 14.54 8.75
C SER A 36 -6.43 13.17 8.91
N ARG A 37 -6.01 12.56 7.81
CA ARG A 37 -5.33 11.27 7.80
C ARG A 37 -3.98 11.37 7.12
N TYR A 38 -3.01 10.66 7.66
CA TYR A 38 -1.74 10.45 6.99
C TYR A 38 -1.42 8.95 6.93
N LEU A 39 -0.66 8.57 5.92
CA LEU A 39 -0.07 7.25 5.75
C LEU A 39 1.37 7.46 5.27
N LEU A 40 2.33 6.90 5.98
CA LEU A 40 3.70 6.76 5.52
C LEU A 40 3.95 5.26 5.35
N SER A 41 4.39 4.81 4.19
CA SER A 41 4.75 3.41 3.98
C SER A 41 6.05 3.26 3.22
N VAL A 42 6.78 2.21 3.55
CA VAL A 42 7.92 1.68 2.79
C VAL A 42 7.47 0.35 2.23
N ASN A 43 7.73 0.10 0.96
CA ASN A 43 7.40 -1.15 0.30
C ASN A 43 8.63 -1.73 -0.41
N CYS A 44 8.63 -3.05 -0.50
CA CYS A 44 9.64 -3.83 -1.17
C CYS A 44 8.90 -4.84 -2.04
N GLN A 45 9.26 -4.90 -3.31
CA GLN A 45 8.69 -5.83 -4.28
C GLN A 45 9.82 -6.61 -4.94
N TYR A 46 9.68 -7.93 -4.90
CA TYR A 46 10.58 -8.88 -5.50
C TYR A 46 9.88 -9.64 -6.63
N LYS A 47 10.48 -9.62 -7.82
CA LYS A 47 10.06 -10.36 -8.99
C LYS A 47 10.63 -11.77 -8.92
N THR A 48 9.86 -12.67 -8.29
CA THR A 48 10.22 -14.08 -8.15
C THR A 48 10.34 -14.76 -9.51
N LEU A 49 9.40 -14.47 -10.43
CA LEU A 49 9.37 -15.01 -11.79
C LEU A 49 8.97 -13.90 -12.78
N PRO A 50 9.21 -14.07 -14.09
CA PRO A 50 8.78 -13.10 -15.11
C PRO A 50 7.30 -12.69 -14.99
N TRP A 51 6.47 -13.64 -14.53
CA TRP A 51 5.03 -13.52 -14.35
C TRP A 51 4.58 -13.40 -12.89
N LEU A 52 5.49 -13.43 -11.89
CA LEU A 52 5.11 -13.36 -10.47
C LEU A 52 6.00 -12.38 -9.72
N SER A 53 5.37 -11.42 -9.06
CA SER A 53 6.01 -10.50 -8.15
C SER A 53 5.36 -10.60 -6.77
N ILE A 54 6.16 -10.73 -5.72
CA ILE A 54 5.72 -10.72 -4.33
C ILE A 54 6.33 -9.51 -3.67
N GLY A 55 5.53 -8.76 -2.93
CA GLY A 55 5.95 -7.60 -2.18
C GLY A 55 5.42 -7.65 -0.76
N THR A 56 6.11 -6.90 0.07
CA THR A 56 5.69 -6.61 1.43
C THR A 56 6.00 -5.15 1.73
N GLY A 57 5.36 -4.60 2.73
CA GLY A 57 5.63 -3.26 3.18
C GLY A 57 5.49 -3.11 4.68
N TYR A 58 5.86 -1.93 5.12
CA TYR A 58 5.60 -1.45 6.46
C TYR A 58 5.04 -0.03 6.33
N GLY A 59 3.90 0.22 6.96
CA GLY A 59 3.27 1.52 6.97
C GLY A 59 2.75 1.90 8.34
N ILE A 60 2.74 3.20 8.59
CA ILE A 60 2.11 3.81 9.76
C ILE A 60 1.03 4.76 9.26
N SER A 61 -0.11 4.77 9.94
CA SER A 61 -1.20 5.68 9.61
C SER A 61 -1.73 6.35 10.86
N SER A 62 -2.40 7.49 10.69
CA SER A 62 -3.05 8.20 11.80
C SER A 62 -4.10 7.37 12.55
N ASN A 63 -4.66 6.33 11.90
CA ASN A 63 -5.81 5.56 12.42
C ASN A 63 -5.47 4.09 12.68
N SER A 64 -4.26 3.66 12.39
CA SER A 64 -3.75 2.31 12.64
C SER A 64 -2.26 2.43 12.93
N PRO A 65 -1.80 2.00 14.12
CA PRO A 65 -0.43 2.23 14.55
C PRO A 65 0.59 1.54 13.66
N ILE A 66 0.26 0.37 13.10
CA ILE A 66 1.15 -0.43 12.23
C ILE A 66 0.33 -1.16 11.17
N LEU A 67 0.82 -1.12 9.92
CA LEU A 67 0.30 -1.83 8.76
C LEU A 67 1.45 -2.60 8.11
N ILE A 68 1.36 -3.93 8.04
CA ILE A 68 2.31 -4.76 7.29
C ILE A 68 1.56 -5.39 6.13
N PRO A 69 1.49 -4.69 4.97
CA PRO A 69 0.85 -5.26 3.82
C PRO A 69 1.73 -6.31 3.16
N LEU A 70 1.12 -7.39 2.70
CA LEU A 70 1.72 -8.31 1.74
C LEU A 70 0.95 -8.15 0.44
N ASN A 71 1.66 -8.06 -0.67
CA ASN A 71 1.07 -7.96 -1.99
C ASN A 71 1.68 -9.01 -2.93
N THR A 72 0.84 -9.69 -3.69
CA THR A 72 1.24 -10.64 -4.72
C THR A 72 0.64 -10.17 -6.03
N MET A 73 1.45 -10.12 -7.08
CA MET A 73 1.05 -9.69 -8.41
C MET A 73 1.43 -10.74 -9.43
N PHE A 74 0.45 -11.17 -10.21
CA PHE A 74 0.58 -12.20 -11.23
C PHE A 74 0.34 -11.56 -12.60
N HIS A 75 1.35 -11.57 -13.44
CA HIS A 75 1.34 -10.96 -14.76
C HIS A 75 1.04 -12.01 -15.82
N ILE A 76 -0.08 -11.87 -16.54
CA ILE A 76 -0.47 -12.70 -17.70
C ILE A 76 -0.60 -11.80 -18.92
N GLY A 77 0.46 -11.73 -19.73
CA GLY A 77 0.47 -10.85 -20.91
C GLY A 77 0.30 -9.38 -20.51
N PHE A 78 -0.82 -8.79 -20.93
CA PHE A 78 -1.20 -7.39 -20.65
C PHE A 78 -2.13 -7.26 -19.42
N VAL A 79 -2.36 -8.33 -18.67
CA VAL A 79 -3.23 -8.33 -17.48
C VAL A 79 -2.41 -8.65 -16.23
N ASP A 80 -2.49 -7.77 -15.26
CA ASP A 80 -1.90 -7.90 -13.93
C ASP A 80 -3.02 -8.22 -12.92
N PHE A 81 -2.99 -9.43 -12.37
CA PHE A 81 -3.80 -9.80 -11.22
C PHE A 81 -3.06 -9.41 -9.95
N TYR A 82 -3.71 -8.64 -9.09
CA TYR A 82 -3.14 -8.18 -7.83
C TYR A 82 -3.96 -8.71 -6.65
N MET A 83 -3.26 -9.23 -5.66
CA MET A 83 -3.79 -9.55 -4.34
C MET A 83 -2.98 -8.80 -3.30
N SER A 84 -3.62 -8.15 -2.34
CA SER A 84 -2.93 -7.57 -1.21
C SER A 84 -3.73 -7.67 0.06
N THR A 85 -3.06 -8.03 1.14
CA THR A 85 -3.62 -8.05 2.48
C THR A 85 -3.05 -6.85 3.24
N GLU A 86 -3.89 -6.02 3.85
CA GLU A 86 -3.45 -4.77 4.49
C GLU A 86 -2.85 -4.94 5.90
N ASN A 87 -2.89 -6.15 6.47
CA ASN A 87 -2.22 -6.41 7.75
C ASN A 87 -2.05 -7.91 8.02
N ILE A 88 -0.82 -8.42 7.87
CA ILE A 88 -0.48 -9.78 8.33
C ILE A 88 -0.30 -9.82 9.86
N LEU A 89 0.07 -8.69 10.46
CA LEU A 89 0.45 -8.57 11.87
C LEU A 89 -0.62 -7.83 12.69
N SER A 90 -1.89 -8.25 12.55
CA SER A 90 -2.99 -7.76 13.41
C SER A 90 -2.80 -8.10 14.91
N GLY A 91 -1.78 -8.88 15.27
CA GLY A 91 -1.52 -9.35 16.64
C GLY A 91 -0.98 -8.31 17.65
N PHE A 92 -0.59 -7.10 17.23
CA PHE A 92 0.00 -6.09 18.14
C PHE A 92 -0.77 -4.75 18.21
N SER A 93 -2.02 -4.69 17.71
CA SER A 93 -2.84 -3.47 17.84
C SER A 93 -3.57 -3.46 19.18
N ILE A 94 -2.98 -2.76 20.18
CA ILE A 94 -3.57 -2.58 21.52
C ILE A 94 -4.80 -1.64 21.50
N THR A 95 -5.12 -0.99 20.38
CA THR A 95 -6.25 -0.07 20.26
C THR A 95 -7.12 -0.33 19.02
N LYS A 96 -8.20 -1.10 19.25
CA LYS A 96 -9.53 -1.04 18.60
C LYS A 96 -9.69 -1.07 17.07
N SER A 97 -8.69 -1.39 16.25
CA SER A 97 -8.90 -1.56 14.80
C SER A 97 -8.29 -2.84 14.26
N ASN A 98 -8.99 -3.96 14.46
CA ASN A 98 -8.72 -5.24 13.79
C ASN A 98 -9.35 -5.25 12.39
N VAL A 99 -9.00 -4.29 11.54
CA VAL A 99 -9.42 -4.32 10.13
C VAL A 99 -8.30 -4.97 9.34
N SER A 100 -8.32 -6.30 9.26
CA SER A 100 -7.59 -7.02 8.22
C SER A 100 -8.46 -6.96 6.96
N SER A 101 -7.95 -6.34 5.91
CA SER A 101 -8.62 -6.29 4.61
C SER A 101 -7.79 -7.06 3.61
N VAL A 102 -8.46 -7.85 2.76
CA VAL A 102 -7.88 -8.47 1.58
C VAL A 102 -8.45 -7.74 0.37
N LYS A 103 -7.58 -7.13 -0.43
CA LYS A 103 -7.88 -6.44 -1.66
C LYS A 103 -7.46 -7.33 -2.83
N LEU A 104 -8.42 -7.69 -3.65
CA LEU A 104 -8.18 -8.30 -4.95
C LEU A 104 -8.42 -7.23 -6.01
N GLY A 105 -7.53 -7.18 -7.00
CA GLY A 105 -7.55 -6.18 -8.05
C GLY A 105 -7.10 -6.76 -9.38
N LEU A 106 -7.58 -6.13 -10.44
CA LEU A 106 -7.18 -6.40 -11.82
C LEU A 106 -6.68 -5.08 -12.40
N GLN A 107 -5.50 -5.11 -13.00
CA GLN A 107 -4.92 -3.98 -13.70
C GLN A 107 -4.54 -4.42 -15.11
N LEU A 108 -4.71 -3.53 -16.09
CA LEU A 108 -4.18 -3.74 -17.43
C LEU A 108 -2.78 -3.11 -17.49
N GLY A 109 -1.77 -3.92 -17.77
CA GLY A 109 -0.40 -3.50 -18.03
C GLY A 109 -0.20 -3.38 -19.54
N PHE A 110 -0.20 -2.15 -20.04
CA PHE A 110 0.16 -1.82 -21.42
C PHE A 110 1.65 -1.47 -21.51
#